data_AF-A0A916LB47-F1
#
_entry.id   AF-A0A916LB47-F1
#
_cell.length_a   1.000
_cell.length_b   1.000
_cell.length_c   1.000
_cell.angle_alpha   90.00
_cell.angle_beta   90.00
_cell.angle_gamma   90.00
#
_symmetry.space_group_name_H-M   'P 1'
#
loop_
_entity.id
_entity.type
_entity.pdbx_description
1 polymer ?
#
loop_
_entity_poly.entity_id
_entity_poly.type
_entity_poly.pdbx_seq_one_letter_code
_entity_poly.pdbx_strand_id
1 'polypeptide(L)'
;MSSHDRRSDLDRQVARLTAWATERDLGVGQVVCEVGSGLNGKRPKLRRILSDPDARVIVVEHRDRLARFGVEHLEAALSAQGRRIVVADPGETTDDLVCDMIEVLTGMCARLYGRRGARNRAMRAVTEAKREPGAG
;
A
#
# COMPACT_ATOMS: atom_id res chain seq x y z
N MET A 1 2.06 -14.29 -8.40
CA MET A 1 0.74 -14.47 -7.76
C MET A 1 -0.36 -14.09 -8.75
N SER A 2 -1.31 -15.01 -8.96
CA SER A 2 -2.45 -14.82 -9.85
C SER A 2 -3.39 -13.74 -9.29
N SER A 3 -4.23 -13.17 -10.14
CA SER A 3 -5.29 -12.24 -9.71
C SER A 3 -6.30 -12.90 -8.75
N HIS A 4 -6.46 -14.22 -8.85
CA HIS A 4 -7.34 -15.00 -7.97
C HIS A 4 -6.79 -15.06 -6.53
N ASP A 5 -5.50 -15.33 -6.37
CA ASP A 5 -4.84 -15.42 -5.06
C ASP A 5 -4.98 -14.10 -4.28
N ARG A 6 -4.81 -12.97 -4.96
CA ARG A 6 -4.94 -11.63 -4.36
C ARG A 6 -6.36 -11.32 -3.88
N ARG A 7 -7.38 -11.89 -4.54
CA ARG A 7 -8.77 -11.67 -4.16
C ARG A 7 -9.11 -12.44 -2.88
N SER A 8 -8.68 -13.69 -2.80
CA SER A 8 -8.85 -14.49 -1.58
C SER A 8 -8.10 -13.92 -0.38
N ASP A 9 -6.94 -13.29 -0.61
CA ASP A 9 -6.21 -12.60 0.45
C ASP A 9 -6.97 -11.35 0.93
N LEU A 10 -7.47 -10.52 0.01
CA LEU A 10 -8.31 -9.37 0.33
C LEU A 10 -9.53 -9.73 1.17
N ASP A 11 -10.21 -10.84 0.85
CA ASP A 11 -11.37 -11.28 1.62
C ASP A 11 -11.00 -11.64 3.07
N ARG A 12 -9.83 -12.26 3.28
CA ARG A 12 -9.31 -12.55 4.62
C ARG A 12 -8.91 -11.27 5.37
N GLN A 13 -8.30 -10.30 4.68
CA GLN A 13 -7.96 -9.00 5.25
C GLN A 13 -9.23 -8.27 5.73
N VAL A 14 -10.28 -8.26 4.92
CA VAL A 14 -11.58 -7.67 5.29
C VAL A 14 -12.16 -8.34 6.53
N ALA A 15 -12.14 -9.68 6.60
CA ALA A 15 -12.64 -10.41 7.75
C ALA A 15 -11.88 -10.04 9.04
N ARG A 16 -10.54 -10.01 9.00
CA ARG A 16 -9.70 -9.60 10.14
C ARG A 16 -9.97 -8.16 10.58
N LEU A 17 -10.02 -7.23 9.63
CA LEU A 17 -10.28 -5.81 9.91
C LEU A 17 -11.68 -5.57 10.50
N THR A 18 -12.68 -6.29 9.99
CA THR A 18 -14.06 -6.18 10.48
C THR A 18 -14.17 -6.71 11.91
N ALA A 19 -13.54 -7.84 12.21
CA ALA A 19 -13.47 -8.36 13.57
C ALA A 19 -12.76 -7.37 14.51
N TRP A 20 -11.58 -6.88 14.11
CA TRP A 20 -10.79 -5.90 14.87
C TRP A 20 -11.54 -4.60 15.15
N ALA A 21 -12.34 -4.12 14.19
CA ALA A 21 -13.18 -2.93 14.34
C ALA A 21 -14.35 -3.19 15.30
N THR A 22 -14.97 -4.36 15.19
CA THR A 22 -16.09 -4.77 16.06
C THR A 22 -15.64 -4.89 17.51
N GLU A 23 -14.46 -5.45 17.78
CA GLU A 23 -13.84 -5.52 19.11
C GLU A 23 -13.57 -4.14 19.75
N ARG A 24 -13.59 -3.06 18.97
CA ARG A 24 -13.33 -1.69 19.41
C ARG A 24 -14.57 -0.81 19.37
N ASP A 25 -15.76 -1.42 19.24
CA ASP A 25 -17.04 -0.73 19.11
C ASP A 25 -17.07 0.28 17.95
N LEU A 26 -16.27 0.04 16.90
CA LEU A 26 -16.27 0.85 15.69
C LEU A 26 -17.29 0.28 14.70
N GLY A 27 -18.42 0.98 14.54
CA GLY A 27 -19.41 0.65 13.53
C GLY A 27 -18.83 0.73 12.11
N VAL A 28 -18.88 -0.38 11.37
CA VAL A 28 -18.38 -0.43 9.99
C VAL A 28 -19.46 0.11 9.05
N GLY A 29 -19.31 1.36 8.62
CA GLY A 29 -20.23 1.99 7.65
C GLY A 29 -20.01 1.51 6.21
N GLN A 30 -18.76 1.28 5.82
CA GLN A 30 -18.40 0.83 4.47
C GLN A 30 -17.10 0.03 4.47
N VAL A 31 -17.07 -1.04 3.68
CA VAL A 31 -15.85 -1.78 3.34
C VAL A 31 -15.42 -1.44 1.92
N VAL A 32 -14.14 -1.08 1.73
CA VAL A 32 -13.58 -0.73 0.42
C VAL A 32 -12.34 -1.57 0.12
N CYS A 33 -12.43 -2.39 -0.93
CA CYS A 33 -11.32 -3.24 -1.38
C CYS A 33 -10.83 -2.79 -2.76
N GLU A 34 -9.52 -2.64 -2.93
CA GLU A 34 -8.91 -2.23 -4.19
C GLU A 34 -7.60 -2.99 -4.42
N VAL A 35 -7.42 -3.53 -5.63
CA VAL A 35 -6.16 -4.15 -6.05
C VAL A 35 -5.32 -3.09 -6.77
N GLY A 36 -4.15 -2.75 -6.23
CA GLY A 36 -3.20 -1.83 -6.85
C GLY A 36 -1.96 -1.63 -5.98
N SER A 37 -0.85 -1.17 -6.58
CA SER A 37 0.38 -0.84 -5.84
C SER A 37 0.15 0.32 -4.88
N GLY A 38 0.82 0.29 -3.73
CA GLY A 38 0.87 1.40 -2.77
C GLY A 38 1.50 2.67 -3.33
N LEU A 39 2.25 2.58 -4.44
CA LEU A 39 2.81 3.72 -5.17
C LEU A 39 1.79 4.40 -6.09
N ASN A 40 0.68 3.73 -6.41
CA ASN A 40 -0.33 4.29 -7.29
C ASN A 40 -1.24 5.27 -6.54
N GLY A 41 -0.90 6.56 -6.58
CA GLY A 41 -1.72 7.65 -6.05
C GLY A 41 -3.02 7.92 -6.81
N LYS A 42 -3.27 7.23 -7.93
CA LYS A 42 -4.49 7.37 -8.76
C LYS A 42 -5.54 6.30 -8.50
N ARG A 43 -5.36 5.46 -7.47
CA ARG A 43 -6.31 4.43 -7.03
C ARG A 43 -7.73 5.01 -6.84
N PRO A 44 -8.70 4.70 -7.74
CA PRO A 44 -10.01 5.36 -7.74
C PRO A 44 -10.81 5.15 -6.45
N LYS A 45 -10.76 3.96 -5.83
CA LYS A 45 -11.57 3.72 -4.62
C LYS A 45 -10.96 4.40 -3.40
N LEU A 46 -9.63 4.34 -3.26
CA LEU A 46 -8.92 5.11 -2.24
C LEU A 46 -9.19 6.61 -2.37
N ARG A 47 -9.06 7.17 -3.59
CA ARG A 47 -9.35 8.60 -3.84
C ARG A 47 -10.79 8.98 -3.46
N ARG A 48 -11.76 8.10 -3.72
CA ARG A 48 -13.16 8.31 -3.34
C ARG A 48 -13.32 8.43 -1.83
N ILE A 49 -12.75 7.50 -1.04
CA ILE A 49 -12.79 7.55 0.43
C ILE A 49 -12.07 8.77 1.00
N LEU A 50 -10.90 9.11 0.46
CA LEU A 50 -10.16 10.28 0.91
C LEU A 50 -10.90 11.60 0.62
N SER A 51 -11.73 11.63 -0.45
CA SER A 51 -12.53 12.81 -0.82
C SER A 51 -13.89 12.87 -0.13
N ASP A 52 -14.30 11.81 0.56
CA ASP A 52 -15.58 11.73 1.26
C ASP A 52 -15.47 12.38 2.65
N PRO A 53 -16.15 13.52 2.91
CA PRO A 53 -16.08 14.19 4.20
C PRO A 53 -16.77 13.42 5.34
N ASP A 54 -17.67 12.49 5.01
CA ASP A 54 -18.40 11.69 5.99
C ASP A 54 -17.58 10.48 6.47
N ALA A 55 -16.53 10.11 5.75
CA ALA A 55 -15.56 9.10 6.17
C ALA A 55 -14.62 9.65 7.27
N ARG A 56 -15.14 9.73 8.51
CA ARG A 56 -14.44 10.28 9.69
C ARG A 56 -13.29 9.42 10.21
N VAL A 57 -13.47 8.10 10.18
CA VAL A 57 -12.47 7.12 10.64
C VAL A 57 -12.19 6.16 9.51
N ILE A 58 -10.95 6.13 9.04
CA ILE A 58 -10.50 5.21 7.99
C ILE A 58 -9.63 4.16 8.66
N VAL A 59 -10.10 2.91 8.70
CA VAL A 59 -9.35 1.79 9.26
C VAL A 59 -8.61 1.06 8.14
N VAL A 60 -7.32 0.82 8.33
CA VAL A 60 -6.48 0.03 7.43
C VAL A 60 -5.73 -1.03 8.22
N GLU A 61 -5.40 -2.16 7.59
CA GLU A 61 -4.65 -3.22 8.27
C GLU A 61 -3.23 -2.73 8.59
N HIS A 62 -2.50 -2.32 7.55
CA HIS A 62 -1.14 -1.77 7.64
C HIS A 62 -1.07 -0.42 6.93
N ARG A 63 -0.07 0.40 7.28
CA ARG A 63 0.14 1.72 6.64
C ARG A 63 0.40 1.61 5.13
N ASP A 64 1.17 0.62 4.70
CA ASP A 64 1.52 0.41 3.29
C ASP A 64 0.33 0.02 2.40
N ARG A 65 -0.76 -0.50 2.99
CA ARG A 65 -2.05 -0.70 2.30
C ARG A 65 -2.69 0.63 1.88
N LEU A 66 -2.47 1.69 2.67
CA LEU A 66 -2.94 3.03 2.33
C LEU A 66 -2.08 3.67 1.26
N ALA A 67 -0.76 3.70 1.42
CA ALA A 67 0.21 4.20 0.44
C ALA A 67 1.62 3.77 0.85
N ARG A 68 2.54 3.62 -0.12
CA ARG A 68 3.94 3.30 0.19
C ARG A 68 4.69 4.47 0.82
N PHE A 69 4.33 5.70 0.43
CA PHE A 69 4.96 6.92 0.92
C PHE A 69 3.91 8.01 1.16
N GLY A 70 4.23 8.96 2.05
CA GLY A 70 3.40 10.14 2.30
C GLY A 70 2.14 9.87 3.11
N VAL A 71 2.10 8.75 3.85
CA VAL A 71 0.99 8.43 4.75
C VAL A 71 0.88 9.48 5.86
N GLU A 72 2.00 9.98 6.36
CA GLU A 72 2.05 11.03 7.38
C GLU A 72 1.43 12.35 6.88
N HIS A 73 1.63 12.68 5.60
CA HIS A 73 0.98 13.84 5.00
C HIS A 73 -0.53 13.64 4.84
N LEU A 74 -0.96 12.42 4.49
CA LEU A 74 -2.39 12.07 4.44
C LEU A 74 -3.02 12.14 5.83
N GLU A 75 -2.36 11.58 6.85
CA GLU A 75 -2.79 11.65 8.26
C GLU A 75 -2.94 13.11 8.71
N ALA A 76 -1.95 13.96 8.42
CA ALA A 76 -2.01 15.38 8.77
C ALA A 76 -3.16 16.12 8.06
N ALA A 77 -3.34 15.89 6.76
CA ALA A 77 -4.40 16.53 5.98
C ALA A 77 -5.80 16.10 6.44
N LEU A 78 -5.98 14.82 6.76
CA LEU A 78 -7.24 14.28 7.29
C LEU A 78 -7.50 14.80 8.71
N SER A 79 -6.46 14.86 9.56
CA SER A 79 -6.57 15.35 10.92
C SER A 79 -7.03 16.81 10.97
N ALA A 80 -6.55 17.65 10.04
CA ALA A 80 -7.02 19.02 9.88
C ALA A 80 -8.53 19.14 9.56
N GLN A 81 -9.15 18.06 9.07
CA GLN A 81 -10.58 17.97 8.77
C GLN A 81 -11.38 17.25 9.88
N GLY A 82 -10.75 16.95 11.02
CA GLY A 82 -11.36 16.14 12.09
C GLY A 82 -11.56 14.68 11.71
N ARG A 83 -10.74 14.17 10.78
CA ARG A 83 -10.76 12.78 10.30
C ARG A 83 -9.47 12.08 10.73
N ARG A 84 -9.49 10.77 10.92
CA ARG A 84 -8.30 10.02 11.34
C ARG A 84 -8.15 8.70 10.61
N ILE A 85 -6.90 8.30 10.41
CA ILE A 85 -6.53 6.96 9.97
C ILE A 85 -6.22 6.13 11.21
N VAL A 86 -6.70 4.89 11.24
CA VAL A 86 -6.45 3.92 12.30
C VAL A 86 -5.81 2.70 11.65
N VAL A 87 -4.62 2.33 12.14
CA VAL A 87 -3.86 1.19 11.65
C VAL A 87 -4.06 0.04 12.62
N ALA A 88 -4.61 -1.09 12.14
CA ALA A 88 -4.94 -2.22 12.99
C ALA A 88 -3.69 -3.02 13.40
N ASP A 89 -2.72 -3.12 12.50
CA ASP A 89 -1.44 -3.81 12.68
C ASP A 89 -0.29 -2.93 12.14
N PRO A 90 0.65 -2.49 12.99
CA PRO A 90 1.74 -1.61 12.58
C PRO A 90 2.81 -2.29 11.69
N GLY A 91 2.74 -3.61 11.46
CA GLY A 91 3.66 -4.30 10.57
C GLY A 91 3.59 -3.83 9.11
N GLU A 92 4.61 -4.18 8.32
CA GLU A 92 4.63 -3.98 6.86
C GLU A 92 4.66 -5.33 6.14
N THR A 93 4.12 -5.39 4.92
CA THR A 93 4.19 -6.61 4.10
C THR A 93 5.45 -6.60 3.21
N THR A 94 6.45 -7.39 3.57
CA THR A 94 7.78 -7.45 2.90
C THR A 94 7.71 -7.72 1.39
N ASP A 95 6.78 -8.57 0.93
CA ASP A 95 6.68 -8.95 -0.49
C ASP A 95 6.25 -7.78 -1.39
N ASP A 96 5.41 -6.88 -0.86
CA ASP A 96 4.95 -5.69 -1.60
C ASP A 96 6.07 -4.65 -1.71
N LEU A 97 6.98 -4.58 -0.72
CA LEU A 97 8.10 -3.63 -0.71
C LEU A 97 9.06 -3.88 -1.89
N VAL A 98 9.42 -5.14 -2.14
CA VAL A 98 10.34 -5.50 -3.24
C VAL A 98 9.73 -5.14 -4.59
N CYS A 99 8.44 -5.42 -4.77
CA CYS A 99 7.72 -5.10 -6.00
C CYS A 99 7.68 -3.58 -6.23
N ASP A 100 7.36 -2.82 -5.18
CA ASP A 100 7.33 -1.36 -5.23
C ASP A 100 8.72 -0.77 -5.53
N MET A 101 9.79 -1.31 -4.93
CA MET A 101 11.17 -0.90 -5.25
C MET A 101 11.53 -1.13 -6.72
N ILE A 102 11.15 -2.28 -7.28
CA ILE A 102 11.37 -2.56 -8.71
C ILE A 102 10.61 -1.54 -9.57
N GLU A 103 9.38 -1.17 -9.20
CA GLU A 103 8.57 -0.19 -9.94
C GLU A 103 9.20 1.21 -9.91
N VAL A 104 9.63 1.68 -8.73
CA VAL A 104 10.33 2.96 -8.56
C VAL A 104 11.61 3.00 -9.41
N LEU A 105 12.46 1.99 -9.24
CA LEU A 105 13.73 1.91 -9.97
C LEU A 105 13.52 1.76 -11.48
N THR A 106 12.46 1.08 -11.91
CA THR A 106 12.10 0.99 -13.34
C THR A 106 11.74 2.37 -13.87
N GLY A 107 10.96 3.16 -13.13
CA GLY A 107 10.62 4.55 -13.49
C GLY A 107 11.86 5.43 -13.60
N MET A 108 12.77 5.35 -12.62
CA MET A 108 14.05 6.06 -12.64
C MET A 108 14.92 5.64 -13.83
N CYS A 109 15.11 4.33 -14.04
CA CYS A 109 15.88 3.79 -15.16
C CYS A 109 15.29 4.19 -16.52
N ALA A 110 13.96 4.26 -16.64
CA ALA A 110 13.31 4.68 -17.87
C ALA A 110 13.57 6.17 -18.18
N ARG A 111 13.66 7.02 -17.15
CA ARG A 111 14.00 8.45 -17.29
C ARG A 111 15.48 8.67 -17.61
N LEU A 112 16.36 7.89 -16.99
CA LEU A 112 17.81 8.03 -17.16
C LEU A 112 18.33 7.38 -18.45
N TYR A 113 17.82 6.20 -18.81
CA TYR A 113 18.41 5.33 -19.83
C TYR A 113 17.42 4.94 -20.94
N GLY A 114 16.23 5.54 -20.95
CA GLY A 114 15.14 5.16 -21.85
C GLY A 114 14.40 3.89 -21.42
N ARG A 115 13.21 3.69 -22.00
CA ARG A 115 12.28 2.62 -21.60
C ARG A 115 12.83 1.20 -21.87
N ARG A 116 13.62 1.02 -22.94
CA ARG A 116 14.14 -0.29 -23.33
C ARG A 116 15.17 -0.76 -22.30
N GLY A 117 14.89 -1.87 -21.64
CA GLY A 117 15.78 -2.47 -20.64
C GLY A 117 15.71 -1.84 -19.23
N ALA A 118 14.86 -0.84 -19.00
CA ALA A 118 14.73 -0.18 -17.70
C ALA A 118 14.34 -1.15 -16.58
N ARG A 119 13.36 -2.03 -16.83
CA ARG A 119 12.93 -3.06 -15.87
C ARG A 119 14.04 -4.06 -15.57
N ASN A 120 14.81 -4.47 -16.57
CA ASN A 120 15.92 -5.42 -16.37
C ASN A 120 17.03 -4.80 -15.52
N ARG A 121 17.34 -3.52 -15.74
CA ARG A 121 18.28 -2.78 -14.89
C ARG A 121 17.79 -2.67 -13.45
N ALA A 122 16.52 -2.31 -13.25
CA ALA A 122 15.91 -2.25 -11.92
C ALA A 122 15.95 -3.61 -11.19
N MET A 123 15.56 -4.70 -11.87
CA MET A 123 15.63 -6.05 -11.28
C MET A 123 17.06 -6.44 -10.88
N ARG A 124 18.06 -6.18 -11.74
CA ARG A 124 19.46 -6.46 -11.41
C ARG A 124 19.91 -5.70 -10.16
N ALA A 125 19.60 -4.41 -10.07
CA ALA A 125 19.96 -3.59 -8.91
C ALA A 125 19.34 -4.13 -7.61
N VAL A 126 18.06 -4.51 -7.63
CA VAL A 126 17.39 -5.09 -6.46
C VAL A 126 17.95 -6.46 -6.11
N THR A 127 18.27 -7.31 -7.10
CA THR A 127 18.87 -8.62 -6.87
C THR A 127 20.26 -8.51 -6.24
N GLU A 128 21.10 -7.60 -6.72
CA GLU A 128 22.42 -7.37 -6.11
C GLU A 128 22.30 -6.84 -4.68
N ALA A 129 21.37 -5.91 -4.42
CA ALA A 129 21.15 -5.37 -3.07
C ALA A 129 20.64 -6.43 -2.06
N LYS A 130 20.06 -7.53 -2.54
CA LYS A 130 19.63 -8.66 -1.70
C LYS A 130 20.76 -9.63 -1.36
N ARG A 131 21.93 -9.52 -2.00
CA ARG A 131 23.10 -10.35 -1.65
C ARG A 131 23.78 -9.74 -0.44
N GLU A 132 24.00 -10.54 0.61
CA GLU A 132 24.79 -10.10 1.76
C GLU A 132 26.24 -9.83 1.33
N PRO A 133 26.88 -8.76 1.83
CA PRO A 133 28.29 -8.54 1.58
C PRO A 133 29.10 -9.56 2.40
N GLY A 134 29.61 -10.63 1.76
CA GLY A 134 30.58 -11.53 2.39
C GLY A 134 30.49 -13.03 2.11
N ALA A 135 29.73 -13.49 1.12
CA ALA A 135 29.86 -14.88 0.64
C ALA A 135 30.83 -14.93 -0.56
N GLY A 136 32.13 -14.83 -0.29
CA GLY A 136 33.21 -14.92 -1.26
C GLY A 136 34.54 -15.15 -0.58
#